data_AF-A0A2D7GXV2-F1
#
_entry.id   AF-A0A2D7GXV2-F1
#
_cell.length_a   1.000
_cell.length_b   1.000
_cell.length_c   1.000
_cell.angle_alpha   90.00
_cell.angle_beta   90.00
_cell.angle_gamma   90.00
#
_symmetry.space_group_name_H-M   'P 1'
#
loop_
_entity.id
_entity.type
_entity.pdbx_description
1 polymer ?
#
loop_
_entity_poly.entity_id
_entity_poly.type
_entity_poly.pdbx_seq_one_letter_code
_entity_poly.pdbx_strand_id
1 'polypeptide(L)'
;MKDKILSITLICIIVLKIADLNADVADEASLTHLIQESILILISSGLFIFLIFDIRQRSNNAKELKAELAASSEREQKVTAELHQSKQQFSKAIEAQFNVWGLTPSEKEVAMFLLRGLTLSEIAEMRSTSEKTIRHHASAIYRKADCKGRHELAALFFENLI
;
A
#
# COMPACT_ATOMS: atom_id res chain seq x y z
N MET A 1 14.19 21.34 -1.73
CA MET A 1 14.35 22.61 -0.96
C MET A 1 15.74 23.21 -1.16
N LYS A 2 16.82 22.43 -1.07
CA LYS A 2 18.20 22.86 -1.37
C LYS A 2 18.36 23.53 -2.76
N ASP A 3 17.72 22.99 -3.79
CA ASP A 3 17.90 23.51 -5.17
C ASP A 3 17.21 24.85 -5.42
N LYS A 4 16.09 25.10 -4.71
CA LYS A 4 15.42 26.42 -4.70
C LYS A 4 16.25 27.46 -3.97
N ILE A 5 16.89 27.07 -2.87
CA ILE A 5 17.78 27.96 -2.11
C ILE A 5 18.99 28.35 -2.97
N LEU A 6 19.62 27.39 -3.65
CA LEU A 6 20.78 27.66 -4.51
C LEU A 6 20.43 28.59 -5.68
N SER A 7 19.23 28.44 -6.27
CA SER A 7 18.75 29.33 -7.33
C SER A 7 18.50 30.77 -6.83
N ILE A 8 17.95 30.93 -5.62
CA ILE A 8 17.73 32.23 -4.99
C ILE A 8 19.07 32.91 -4.65
N THR A 9 20.02 32.14 -4.09
CA THR A 9 21.37 32.64 -3.79
C THR A 9 22.05 33.15 -5.05
N LEU A 10 21.87 32.46 -6.18
CA LEU A 10 22.46 32.86 -7.44
C LEU A 10 21.84 34.13 -8.03
N ILE A 11 20.51 34.29 -7.93
CA ILE A 11 19.83 35.53 -8.33
C ILE A 11 20.33 36.71 -7.49
N CYS A 12 20.52 36.52 -6.17
CA CYS A 12 21.11 37.55 -5.32
C CYS A 12 22.53 37.93 -5.76
N ILE A 13 23.37 36.96 -6.14
CA ILE A 13 24.73 37.22 -6.64
C ILE A 13 24.69 38.05 -7.94
N ILE A 14 23.77 37.74 -8.86
CA ILE A 14 23.62 38.50 -10.12
C ILE A 14 23.17 39.95 -9.84
N VAL A 15 22.24 40.16 -8.91
CA VAL A 15 21.75 41.51 -8.56
C VAL A 15 22.84 42.35 -7.92
N LEU A 16 23.60 41.79 -6.97
CA LEU A 16 24.70 42.49 -6.30
C LEU A 16 25.77 42.94 -7.31
N LYS A 17 26.06 42.11 -8.32
CA LYS A 17 27.00 42.46 -9.39
C LYS A 17 26.55 43.58 -10.30
N ILE A 18 25.25 43.64 -10.62
CA ILE A 18 24.71 44.71 -11.44
C ILE A 18 24.77 46.04 -10.68
N ALA A 19 24.60 46.00 -9.35
CA ALA A 19 24.76 47.18 -8.50
C ALA A 19 26.21 47.66 -8.46
N ASP A 20 27.18 46.76 -8.26
CA ASP A 20 28.62 47.09 -8.25
C ASP A 20 29.07 47.66 -9.61
N LEU A 21 28.68 47.04 -10.74
CA LEU A 21 29.01 47.54 -12.08
C LEU A 21 28.48 48.96 -12.36
N ASN A 22 27.29 49.31 -11.87
CA ASN A 22 26.74 50.66 -12.03
C ASN A 22 27.47 51.69 -11.15
N ALA A 23 27.95 51.27 -9.97
CA ALA A 23 28.75 52.13 -9.09
C ALA A 23 30.14 52.38 -9.71
N ASP A 24 30.78 51.34 -10.26
CA ASP A 24 32.12 51.42 -10.85
C ASP A 24 32.16 52.20 -12.19
N VAL A 25 31.06 52.17 -12.97
CA VAL A 25 30.90 52.99 -14.19
C VAL A 25 30.81 54.49 -13.86
N ALA A 26 30.36 54.86 -12.66
CA ALA A 26 30.29 56.26 -12.23
C ALA A 26 31.66 56.81 -11.77
N ASP A 27 32.63 55.95 -11.45
CA ASP A 27 33.93 56.32 -10.83
C ASP A 27 35.17 56.07 -11.73
N GLU A 28 35.02 55.88 -13.05
CA GLU A 28 36.12 55.59 -14.00
C GLU A 28 37.06 54.45 -13.55
N ALA A 29 36.49 53.28 -13.22
CA ALA A 29 37.23 52.18 -12.62
C ALA A 29 38.16 51.37 -13.57
N SER A 30 39.19 50.76 -12.97
CA SER A 30 40.26 49.95 -13.60
C SER A 30 39.78 48.71 -14.37
N LEU A 31 40.43 48.40 -15.50
CA LEU A 31 40.20 47.21 -16.35
C LEU A 31 40.24 45.87 -15.58
N THR A 32 40.90 45.80 -14.43
CA THR A 32 40.96 44.60 -13.58
C THR A 32 39.63 44.27 -12.89
N HIS A 33 38.80 45.27 -12.57
CA HIS A 33 37.48 45.06 -11.96
C HIS A 33 36.50 44.46 -12.98
N LEU A 34 36.50 44.97 -14.21
CA LEU A 34 35.64 44.50 -15.30
C LEU A 34 35.84 43.00 -15.64
N ILE A 35 37.11 42.54 -15.59
CA ILE A 35 37.46 41.14 -15.84
C ILE A 35 37.01 40.24 -14.67
N GLN A 36 37.23 40.67 -13.43
CA GLN A 36 36.78 39.92 -12.24
C GLN A 36 35.25 39.80 -12.22
N GLU A 37 34.53 40.84 -12.64
CA GLU A 37 33.09 40.81 -12.67
C GLU A 37 32.53 39.86 -13.73
N SER A 38 33.12 39.88 -14.93
CA SER A 38 32.74 39.02 -16.04
C SER A 38 32.94 37.54 -15.72
N ILE A 39 34.05 37.17 -15.05
CA ILE A 39 34.34 35.80 -14.64
C ILE A 39 33.27 35.27 -13.67
N LEU A 40 32.88 36.09 -12.69
CA LEU A 40 31.91 35.66 -11.67
C LEU A 40 30.46 35.62 -12.24
N ILE A 41 30.13 36.40 -13.27
CA ILE A 41 28.85 36.26 -14.03
C ILE A 41 28.82 34.93 -14.79
N LEU A 42 29.93 34.58 -15.48
CA LEU A 42 30.03 33.32 -16.22
C LEU A 42 29.89 32.10 -15.31
N ILE A 43 30.56 32.10 -14.16
CA ILE A 43 30.48 31.02 -13.17
C ILE A 43 29.03 30.90 -12.64
N SER A 44 28.39 32.04 -12.36
CA SER A 44 27.02 32.04 -11.85
C SER A 44 26.02 31.51 -12.88
N SER A 45 26.12 31.98 -14.13
CA SER A 45 25.26 31.51 -15.22
C SER A 45 25.41 30.01 -15.49
N GLY A 46 26.64 29.49 -15.45
CA GLY A 46 26.91 28.05 -15.58
C GLY A 46 26.27 27.22 -14.46
N LEU A 47 26.37 27.67 -13.21
CA LEU A 47 25.72 27.03 -12.06
C LEU A 47 24.19 27.06 -12.19
N PHE A 48 23.62 28.15 -12.71
CA PHE A 48 22.18 28.25 -12.94
C PHE A 48 21.67 27.20 -13.93
N ILE A 49 22.36 27.09 -15.08
CA ILE A 49 21.98 26.16 -16.15
C ILE A 49 22.12 24.72 -15.66
N PHE A 50 23.21 24.41 -14.94
CA PHE A 50 23.44 23.09 -14.35
C PHE A 50 22.31 22.69 -13.38
N LEU A 51 21.87 23.59 -12.50
CA LEU A 51 20.77 23.31 -11.57
C LEU A 51 19.42 23.14 -12.27
N ILE A 52 19.12 23.97 -13.27
CA ILE A 52 17.89 23.82 -14.05
C ILE A 52 17.85 22.45 -14.70
N PHE A 53 18.98 21.98 -15.23
CA PHE A 53 19.08 20.65 -15.81
C PHE A 53 18.92 19.54 -14.75
N ASP A 54 19.61 19.65 -13.61
CA ASP A 54 19.53 18.67 -12.51
C ASP A 54 18.12 18.57 -11.91
N ILE A 55 17.44 19.70 -11.68
CA ILE A 55 16.06 19.75 -11.19
C ILE A 55 15.10 19.12 -12.22
N ARG A 56 15.28 19.41 -13.51
CA ARG A 56 14.48 18.81 -14.59
C ARG A 56 14.68 17.30 -14.65
N GLN A 57 15.91 16.83 -14.54
CA GLN A 57 16.25 15.41 -14.56
C GLN A 57 15.66 14.67 -13.34
N ARG A 58 15.79 15.23 -12.13
CA ARG A 58 15.20 14.66 -10.90
C ARG A 58 13.66 14.61 -10.97
N SER A 59 13.03 15.62 -11.59
CA SER A 59 11.58 15.66 -11.70
C SER A 59 11.02 14.54 -12.59
N ASN A 60 11.76 14.12 -13.62
CA ASN A 60 11.33 13.04 -14.51
C ASN A 60 11.38 11.68 -13.81
N ASN A 61 12.50 11.37 -13.14
CA ASN A 61 12.66 10.11 -12.41
C ASN A 61 11.60 9.96 -11.29
N ALA A 62 11.27 11.06 -10.61
CA ALA A 62 10.25 11.06 -9.56
C ALA A 62 8.81 10.85 -10.09
N LYS A 63 8.53 11.20 -11.35
CA LYS A 63 7.23 10.94 -11.99
C LYS A 63 7.09 9.49 -12.41
N GLU A 64 8.16 8.91 -12.94
CA GLU A 64 8.20 7.52 -13.38
C GLU A 64 7.98 6.55 -12.21
N LEU A 65 8.70 6.74 -11.10
CA LEU A 65 8.51 5.96 -9.87
C LEU A 65 7.08 6.06 -9.31
N LYS A 66 6.45 7.25 -9.38
CA LYS A 66 5.07 7.43 -8.92
C LYS A 66 4.06 6.73 -9.84
N ALA A 67 4.31 6.75 -11.15
CA ALA A 67 3.46 6.05 -12.12
C ALA A 67 3.55 4.53 -11.94
N GLU A 68 4.76 4.01 -11.70
CA GLU A 68 4.99 2.59 -11.41
C GLU A 68 4.29 2.14 -10.11
N LEU A 69 4.42 2.93 -9.04
CA LEU A 69 3.74 2.64 -7.77
C LEU A 69 2.21 2.67 -7.92
N ALA A 70 1.67 3.64 -8.65
CA ALA A 70 0.23 3.73 -8.92
C ALA A 70 -0.28 2.49 -9.65
N ALA A 71 0.43 2.05 -10.70
CA ALA A 71 0.08 0.85 -11.46
C ALA A 71 0.18 -0.44 -10.62
N SER A 72 1.15 -0.53 -9.70
CA SER A 72 1.26 -1.66 -8.77
C SER A 72 0.10 -1.68 -7.77
N SER A 73 -0.25 -0.52 -7.19
CA SER A 73 -1.33 -0.41 -6.21
C SER A 73 -2.71 -0.78 -6.79
N GLU A 74 -2.94 -0.47 -8.07
CA GLU A 74 -4.19 -0.80 -8.75
C GLU A 74 -4.30 -2.32 -8.99
N ARG A 75 -3.19 -2.98 -9.30
CA ARG A 75 -3.15 -4.45 -9.45
C ARG A 75 -3.42 -5.15 -8.12
N GLU A 76 -2.83 -4.67 -7.03
CA GLU A 76 -3.10 -5.22 -5.69
C GLU A 76 -4.56 -5.07 -5.28
N GLN A 77 -5.18 -3.92 -5.57
CA GLN A 77 -6.59 -3.69 -5.27
C GLN A 77 -7.51 -4.62 -6.07
N LYS A 78 -7.24 -4.85 -7.36
CA LYS A 78 -8.04 -5.76 -8.19
C LYS A 78 -7.94 -7.22 -7.71
N VAL A 79 -6.74 -7.70 -7.45
CA VAL A 79 -6.52 -9.06 -6.92
C VAL A 79 -7.20 -9.22 -5.55
N THR A 80 -7.11 -8.21 -4.69
CA THR A 80 -7.76 -8.20 -3.38
C THR A 80 -9.28 -8.23 -3.51
N ALA A 81 -9.85 -7.44 -4.42
CA ALA A 81 -11.29 -7.40 -4.67
C ALA A 81 -11.82 -8.73 -5.23
N GLU A 82 -11.13 -9.33 -6.20
CA GLU A 82 -11.47 -10.64 -6.76
C GLU A 82 -11.40 -11.75 -5.70
N LEU A 83 -10.36 -11.75 -4.86
CA LEU A 83 -10.26 -12.67 -3.72
C LEU A 83 -11.38 -12.45 -2.70
N HIS A 84 -11.74 -11.21 -2.39
CA HIS A 84 -12.84 -10.91 -1.47
C HIS A 84 -14.18 -11.39 -2.03
N GLN A 85 -14.44 -11.17 -3.32
CA GLN A 85 -15.66 -11.62 -3.98
C GLN A 85 -15.76 -13.15 -4.00
N SER A 86 -14.66 -13.84 -4.33
CA SER A 86 -14.59 -15.30 -4.30
C SER A 86 -14.82 -15.86 -2.89
N LYS A 87 -14.18 -15.26 -1.87
CA LYS A 87 -14.41 -15.62 -0.46
C LYS A 87 -15.86 -15.41 -0.01
N GLN A 88 -16.52 -14.34 -0.46
CA GLN A 88 -17.92 -14.09 -0.16
C GLN A 88 -18.86 -15.11 -0.81
N GLN A 89 -18.62 -15.45 -2.07
CA GLN A 89 -19.37 -16.49 -2.78
C GLN A 89 -19.22 -17.84 -2.06
N PHE A 90 -17.99 -18.18 -1.66
CA PHE A 90 -17.68 -19.37 -0.89
C PHE A 90 -18.42 -19.41 0.46
N SER A 91 -18.36 -18.31 1.23
CA SER A 91 -19.06 -18.21 2.52
C SER A 91 -20.58 -18.39 2.37
N LYS A 92 -21.17 -17.83 1.30
CA LYS A 92 -22.60 -18.01 1.01
C LYS A 92 -22.96 -19.45 0.67
N ALA A 93 -22.11 -20.15 -0.08
CA ALA A 93 -22.33 -21.56 -0.40
C ALA A 93 -22.32 -22.44 0.85
N ILE A 94 -21.37 -22.21 1.78
CA ILE A 94 -21.34 -22.90 3.07
C ILE A 94 -22.62 -22.64 3.87
N GLU A 95 -23.04 -21.38 3.96
CA GLU A 95 -24.24 -21.01 4.70
C GLU A 95 -25.52 -21.62 4.11
N ALA A 96 -25.62 -21.69 2.78
CA ALA A 96 -26.69 -22.38 2.09
C ALA A 96 -26.72 -23.87 2.45
N GLN A 97 -25.56 -24.55 2.45
CA GLN A 97 -25.48 -25.95 2.83
C GLN A 97 -25.89 -26.18 4.30
N PHE A 98 -25.47 -25.28 5.20
CA PHE A 98 -25.90 -25.33 6.60
C PHE A 98 -27.41 -25.16 6.78
N ASN A 99 -28.05 -24.37 5.91
CA ASN A 99 -29.51 -24.23 5.89
C ASN A 99 -30.17 -25.53 5.43
N VAL A 100 -29.63 -26.19 4.40
CA VAL A 100 -30.13 -27.49 3.89
C VAL A 100 -30.09 -28.56 4.99
N TRP A 101 -29.03 -28.60 5.79
CA TRP A 101 -28.92 -29.51 6.93
C TRP A 101 -29.79 -29.12 8.14
N GLY A 102 -30.47 -27.98 8.12
CA GLY A 102 -31.30 -27.51 9.23
C GLY A 102 -30.49 -27.22 10.50
N LEU A 103 -29.29 -26.66 10.36
CA LEU A 103 -28.48 -26.25 11.50
C LEU A 103 -29.09 -25.01 12.19
N THR A 104 -29.15 -25.04 13.52
CA THR A 104 -29.50 -23.89 14.35
C THR A 104 -28.39 -22.83 14.30
N PRO A 105 -28.65 -21.56 14.67
CA PRO A 105 -27.62 -20.52 14.67
C PRO A 105 -26.35 -20.91 15.43
N SER A 106 -26.50 -21.48 16.63
CA SER A 106 -25.37 -21.98 17.43
C SER A 106 -24.62 -23.14 16.78
N GLU A 107 -25.32 -24.04 16.08
CA GLU A 107 -24.67 -25.15 15.36
C GLU A 107 -23.93 -24.65 14.11
N LYS A 108 -24.44 -23.64 13.41
CA LYS A 108 -23.75 -23.02 12.26
C LYS A 108 -22.41 -22.40 12.66
N GLU A 109 -22.38 -21.70 13.79
CA GLU A 109 -21.14 -21.14 14.34
C GLU A 109 -20.12 -22.25 14.62
N VAL A 110 -20.54 -23.31 15.33
CA VAL A 110 -19.66 -24.44 15.66
C VAL A 110 -19.21 -25.17 14.39
N ALA A 111 -20.10 -25.40 13.43
CA ALA A 111 -19.77 -26.02 12.14
C ALA A 111 -18.74 -25.18 11.36
N MET A 112 -18.89 -23.86 11.33
CA MET A 112 -17.92 -22.96 10.70
C MET A 112 -16.53 -23.07 11.35
N PHE A 113 -16.46 -23.16 12.68
CA PHE A 113 -15.18 -23.35 13.37
C PHE A 113 -14.56 -24.73 13.09
N LEU A 114 -15.37 -25.78 13.01
CA LEU A 114 -14.91 -27.11 12.64
C LEU A 114 -14.32 -27.14 11.22
N LEU A 115 -14.95 -26.46 10.26
CA LEU A 115 -14.43 -26.31 8.89
C LEU A 115 -13.13 -25.51 8.82
N ARG A 116 -12.97 -24.51 9.69
CA ARG A 116 -11.72 -23.76 9.86
C ARG A 116 -10.60 -24.59 10.49
N GLY A 117 -10.90 -25.79 10.96
CA GLY A 117 -9.91 -26.70 11.54
C GLY A 117 -9.69 -26.55 13.04
N LEU A 118 -10.54 -25.80 13.74
CA LEU A 118 -10.43 -25.64 15.20
C LEU A 118 -10.80 -26.94 15.92
N THR A 119 -10.06 -27.25 16.97
CA THR A 119 -10.34 -28.35 17.91
C THR A 119 -11.54 -28.02 18.80
N LEU A 120 -12.15 -29.05 19.40
CA LEU A 120 -13.31 -28.85 20.28
C LEU A 120 -12.96 -27.98 21.50
N SER A 121 -11.73 -28.08 22.01
CA SER A 121 -11.21 -27.26 23.11
C SER A 121 -11.05 -25.79 22.72
N GLU A 122 -10.49 -25.51 21.54
CA GLU A 122 -10.34 -24.12 21.04
C GLU A 122 -11.71 -23.46 20.79
N ILE A 123 -12.68 -24.23 20.27
CA ILE A 123 -14.05 -23.75 20.07
C ILE A 123 -14.73 -23.48 21.41
N ALA A 124 -14.51 -24.35 22.40
CA ALA A 124 -15.07 -24.20 23.73
C ALA A 124 -14.55 -22.93 24.41
N GLU A 125 -13.24 -22.67 24.31
CA GLU A 125 -12.59 -21.44 24.78
C GLU A 125 -13.15 -20.21 24.07
N MET A 126 -13.19 -20.21 22.73
CA MET A 126 -13.66 -19.08 21.93
C MET A 126 -15.13 -18.72 22.22
N ARG A 127 -15.98 -19.73 22.48
CA ARG A 127 -17.39 -19.52 22.82
C ARG A 127 -17.64 -19.35 24.32
N SER A 128 -16.62 -19.41 25.18
CA SER A 128 -16.77 -19.42 26.65
C SER A 128 -17.77 -20.48 27.14
N THR A 129 -17.71 -21.69 26.57
CA THR A 129 -18.58 -22.83 26.92
C THR A 129 -17.76 -24.07 27.27
N SER A 130 -18.40 -25.11 27.80
CA SER A 130 -17.68 -26.37 28.08
C SER A 130 -17.41 -27.17 26.81
N GLU A 131 -16.28 -27.89 26.76
CA GLU A 131 -15.97 -28.81 25.65
C GLU A 131 -17.05 -29.89 25.49
N LYS A 132 -17.70 -30.30 26.58
CA LYS A 132 -18.84 -31.24 26.54
C LYS A 132 -20.02 -30.67 25.73
N THR A 133 -20.30 -29.38 25.89
CA THR A 133 -21.33 -28.67 25.12
C THR A 133 -20.97 -28.60 23.64
N ILE A 134 -19.72 -28.24 23.31
CA ILE A 134 -19.25 -28.22 21.92
C ILE A 134 -19.27 -29.61 21.29
N ARG A 135 -18.89 -30.65 22.04
CA ARG A 135 -18.99 -32.05 21.58
C ARG A 135 -20.43 -32.44 21.27
N HIS A 136 -21.39 -32.04 22.10
CA HIS A 136 -22.80 -32.27 21.84
C HIS A 136 -23.28 -31.60 20.54
N HIS A 137 -22.90 -30.33 20.32
CA HIS A 137 -23.18 -29.63 19.06
C HIS A 137 -22.51 -30.31 17.87
N ALA A 138 -21.24 -30.69 17.97
CA ALA A 138 -20.52 -31.38 16.90
C ALA A 138 -21.22 -32.70 16.52
N SER A 139 -21.63 -33.52 17.49
CA SER A 139 -22.39 -34.75 17.22
C SER A 139 -23.73 -34.49 16.55
N ALA A 140 -24.44 -33.42 16.93
CA ALA A 140 -25.69 -33.03 16.28
C ALA A 140 -25.45 -32.58 14.82
N ILE A 141 -24.40 -31.81 14.56
CA ILE A 141 -23.98 -31.39 13.22
C ILE A 141 -23.67 -32.59 12.36
N TYR A 142 -22.85 -33.53 12.86
CA TYR A 142 -22.48 -34.73 12.11
C TYR A 142 -23.69 -35.57 11.72
N ARG A 143 -24.64 -35.76 12.65
CA ARG A 143 -25.89 -36.46 12.37
C ARG A 143 -26.76 -35.75 11.32
N LYS A 144 -26.82 -34.41 11.36
CA LYS A 144 -27.61 -33.61 10.40
C LYS A 144 -26.98 -33.53 9.02
N ALA A 145 -25.65 -33.57 8.96
CA ALA A 145 -24.86 -33.57 7.73
C ALA A 145 -24.62 -34.98 7.17
N ASP A 146 -25.15 -36.01 7.81
CA ASP A 146 -24.96 -37.43 7.48
C ASP A 146 -23.48 -37.85 7.36
N CYS A 147 -22.65 -37.39 8.32
CA CYS A 147 -21.24 -37.74 8.38
C CYS A 147 -20.86 -38.37 9.72
N LYS A 148 -19.80 -39.18 9.73
CA LYS A 148 -19.33 -39.94 10.90
C LYS A 148 -18.36 -39.14 11.77
N GLY A 149 -17.87 -38.00 11.27
CA GLY A 149 -17.01 -37.12 12.04
C GLY A 149 -16.39 -35.97 11.26
N ARG A 150 -15.43 -35.30 11.89
CA ARG A 150 -14.81 -34.07 11.40
C ARG A 150 -14.18 -34.19 10.01
N HIS A 151 -13.49 -35.28 9.73
CA HIS A 151 -12.80 -35.48 8.46
C HIS A 151 -13.79 -35.65 7.30
N GLU A 152 -14.88 -36.40 7.53
CA GLU A 152 -15.92 -36.61 6.53
C GLU A 152 -16.76 -35.35 6.33
N LEU A 153 -17.02 -34.58 7.39
CA LEU A 153 -17.60 -33.24 7.27
C LEU A 153 -16.75 -32.34 6.37
N ALA A 154 -15.43 -32.32 6.57
CA ALA A 154 -14.52 -31.53 5.73
C ALA A 154 -14.50 -32.05 4.29
N ALA A 155 -14.47 -33.37 4.08
CA ALA A 155 -14.50 -33.99 2.76
C ALA A 155 -15.77 -33.64 1.98
N LEU A 156 -16.94 -33.63 2.63
CA LEU A 156 -18.21 -33.21 2.01
C LEU A 156 -18.17 -31.78 1.46
N PHE A 157 -17.43 -30.87 2.11
CA PHE A 157 -17.23 -29.54 1.54
C PHE A 157 -16.28 -29.59 0.36
N PHE A 158 -15.15 -30.30 0.45
CA PHE A 158 -14.20 -30.41 -0.66
C PHE A 158 -14.79 -31.08 -1.91
N GLU A 159 -15.62 -32.11 -1.77
CA GLU A 159 -16.28 -32.80 -2.90
C GLU A 159 -17.31 -31.91 -3.61
N ASN A 160 -18.02 -31.05 -2.86
CA ASN A 160 -18.99 -30.11 -3.44
C ASN A 160 -18.34 -28.79 -3.93
N LEU A 161 -17.01 -28.66 -3.84
CA LEU A 161 -16.25 -27.45 -4.18
C LEU A 161 -15.39 -27.59 -5.45
N ILE A 162 -15.24 -28.80 -6.01
CA ILE A 162 -14.46 -29.08 -7.22
C ILE A 162 -15.40 -29.32 -8.40
#